data_AF-A0A329T8T1-F1
#
_entry.id   AF-A0A329T8T1-F1
#
_cell.length_a   1.000
_cell.length_b   1.000
_cell.length_c   1.000
_cell.angle_alpha   90.00
_cell.angle_beta   90.00
_cell.angle_gamma   90.00
#
_symmetry.space_group_name_H-M   'P 1'
#
loop_
_entity.id
_entity.type
_entity.pdbx_description
1 polymer ?
#
loop_
_entity_poly.entity_id
_entity_poly.type
_entity_poly.pdbx_seq_one_letter_code
_entity_poly.pdbx_strand_id
1 'polypeptide(L)'
;MKLAPQSIPYRALQKVAGIVVVLFFVVNDSGWGFPAAAGAVGAILLVAGAYELAYYRRFEYELTDDTLDIRSGVISRREREIPYRRIQNVDVSRSVIQRAIGVAAVDLETAGGSSTEGSIRFVTPEQATRLQREVQRRKSASSPAEGSDAPAGSTGPVEEDLFAISPRELALVGALSFDGRLIGLLVFAGSGSVPVLSGFLPDASALALSAVAVVAVGALFLVSWAIGAAVSFSNYYGFRLSRAGDELRYERGLFRRYSGSIPTEKVQTLTVSDNPAKRALGYATLSIETAGYAPGQGGEYGSEAAVPIARVGRVYELAHEIESFGEPSFRRPPRRIRWRYAVRYALVVAVLVGVAFAIDWYVTADLPWYAPTALLLAVPPAAHLKWKHRGYWLGEDHLATRNGFWSRSVRVVPYYRIQNVIDSRTVFQRRWSVATVIADTAGTGSLVGSDAAAVDFDVDEVVELEAALGDRLQQAIRDRRESTTSFEWFDDSRDADREGDHGKTDEKRVDVPDDGVVRPDLSTTGRDYSEPAERVDTGEYAVDRFPSDAPVPHRSEMGRDDTEDGEDTENSEDGDDTEDGDDTEDGDDTEDSEGGDDADDGSER
;
A
#
# COMPACT_ATOMS: atom_id res chain seq x y z
N MET A 1 20.17 -22.19 13.34
CA MET A 1 18.99 -23.10 13.22
C MET A 1 18.72 -23.46 11.77
N LYS A 2 17.94 -24.53 11.48
CA LYS A 2 17.79 -25.09 10.11
C LYS A 2 16.32 -25.30 9.69
N LEU A 3 16.13 -25.49 8.38
CA LEU A 3 14.84 -25.77 7.72
C LEU A 3 14.34 -27.20 8.02
N ALA A 4 13.11 -27.52 7.63
CA ALA A 4 12.57 -28.88 7.71
C ALA A 4 13.18 -29.80 6.62
N PRO A 5 13.62 -31.03 6.92
CA PRO A 5 14.24 -31.93 5.94
C PRO A 5 13.28 -32.36 4.81
N GLN A 6 11.97 -32.41 5.10
CA GLN A 6 10.89 -32.66 4.13
C GLN A 6 10.86 -31.65 2.97
N SER A 7 11.53 -30.49 3.11
CA SER A 7 11.61 -29.46 2.09
C SER A 7 12.40 -29.86 0.84
N ILE A 8 13.42 -30.73 0.98
CA ILE A 8 14.35 -31.08 -0.12
C ILE A 8 13.62 -31.69 -1.33
N PRO A 9 12.85 -32.81 -1.20
CA PRO A 9 12.16 -33.40 -2.35
C PRO A 9 11.10 -32.47 -2.94
N TYR A 10 10.41 -31.67 -2.11
CA TYR A 10 9.41 -30.72 -2.58
C TYR A 10 10.00 -29.59 -3.43
N ARG A 11 11.10 -28.97 -2.98
CA ARG A 11 11.77 -27.90 -3.74
C ARG A 11 12.36 -28.43 -5.05
N ALA A 12 12.93 -29.64 -5.05
CA ALA A 12 13.43 -30.28 -6.26
C ALA A 12 12.29 -30.53 -7.25
N LEU A 13 11.19 -31.16 -6.81
CA LEU A 13 10.03 -31.40 -7.66
C LEU A 13 9.40 -30.10 -8.18
N GLN A 14 9.26 -29.07 -7.33
CA GLN A 14 8.68 -27.78 -7.71
C GLN A 14 9.49 -27.06 -8.80
N LYS A 15 10.83 -27.05 -8.69
CA LYS A 15 11.71 -26.46 -9.72
C LYS A 15 11.65 -27.25 -11.02
N VAL A 16 11.65 -28.59 -10.93
CA VAL A 16 11.71 -29.45 -12.10
C VAL A 16 10.36 -29.56 -12.82
N ALA A 17 9.22 -29.39 -12.13
CA ALA A 17 7.89 -29.44 -12.76
C ALA A 17 7.73 -28.46 -13.94
N GLY A 18 8.22 -27.22 -13.83
CA GLY A 18 8.19 -26.26 -14.94
C GLY A 18 9.12 -26.66 -16.09
N ILE A 19 10.30 -27.19 -15.75
CA ILE A 19 11.31 -27.64 -16.73
C ILE A 19 10.83 -28.89 -17.48
N VAL A 20 10.10 -29.80 -16.81
CA VAL A 20 9.51 -31.02 -17.42
C VAL A 20 8.50 -30.67 -18.50
N VAL A 21 7.67 -29.64 -18.31
CA VAL A 21 6.72 -29.19 -19.34
C VAL A 21 7.48 -28.70 -20.58
N VAL A 22 8.52 -27.88 -20.40
CA VAL A 22 9.35 -27.38 -21.51
C VAL A 22 10.08 -28.53 -22.22
N LEU A 23 10.72 -29.45 -21.48
CA LEU A 23 11.37 -30.62 -22.08
C LEU A 23 10.39 -31.55 -22.79
N PHE A 24 9.16 -31.70 -22.30
CA PHE A 24 8.15 -32.53 -22.96
C PHE A 24 7.83 -31.98 -24.35
N PHE A 25 7.60 -30.67 -24.49
CA PHE A 25 7.39 -30.05 -25.81
C PHE A 25 8.65 -30.16 -26.69
N VAL A 26 9.82 -29.78 -26.18
CA VAL A 26 11.08 -29.78 -26.95
C VAL A 26 11.48 -31.17 -27.45
N VAL A 27 11.35 -32.23 -26.62
CA VAL A 27 11.74 -33.59 -27.01
C VAL A 27 10.68 -34.31 -27.84
N ASN A 28 9.40 -33.89 -27.74
CA ASN A 28 8.35 -34.36 -28.64
C ASN A 28 8.49 -33.77 -30.05
N ASP A 29 8.98 -32.53 -30.16
CA ASP A 29 9.25 -31.85 -31.43
C ASP A 29 10.57 -32.34 -32.08
N SER A 30 11.63 -32.56 -31.30
CA SER A 30 12.95 -32.97 -31.83
C SER A 30 13.04 -34.41 -32.33
N GLY A 31 12.03 -35.25 -32.10
CA GLY A 31 11.99 -36.65 -32.54
C GLY A 31 12.88 -37.63 -31.78
N TRP A 32 13.54 -37.21 -30.69
CA TRP A 32 14.49 -38.07 -29.95
C TRP A 32 13.81 -39.16 -29.08
N GLY A 33 12.48 -39.10 -28.95
CA GLY A 33 11.66 -40.14 -28.35
C GLY A 33 11.64 -40.17 -26.82
N PHE A 34 10.67 -40.91 -26.28
CA PHE A 34 10.38 -40.99 -24.85
C PHE A 34 11.58 -41.38 -23.95
N PRO A 35 12.48 -42.32 -24.32
CA PRO A 35 13.63 -42.67 -23.48
C PRO A 35 14.60 -41.50 -23.24
N ALA A 36 14.82 -40.65 -24.25
CA ALA A 36 15.67 -39.47 -24.13
C ALA A 36 15.06 -38.43 -23.20
N ALA A 37 13.74 -38.18 -23.32
CA ALA A 37 12.99 -37.30 -22.41
C ALA A 37 13.08 -37.81 -20.96
N ALA A 38 12.83 -39.09 -20.73
CA ALA A 38 12.87 -39.71 -19.40
C ALA A 38 14.28 -39.64 -18.77
N GLY A 39 15.33 -39.90 -19.56
CA GLY A 39 16.72 -39.78 -19.12
C GLY A 39 17.11 -38.34 -18.74
N ALA A 40 16.74 -37.36 -19.58
CA ALA A 40 17.00 -35.95 -19.32
C ALA A 40 16.25 -35.45 -18.06
N VAL A 41 14.97 -35.79 -17.91
CA VAL A 41 14.19 -35.48 -16.70
C VAL A 41 14.79 -36.13 -15.45
N GLY A 42 15.26 -37.38 -15.55
CA GLY A 42 15.96 -38.07 -14.45
C GLY A 42 17.25 -37.36 -14.04
N ALA A 43 18.09 -36.96 -15.00
CA ALA A 43 19.32 -36.20 -14.74
C ALA A 43 19.02 -34.84 -14.10
N ILE A 44 18.00 -34.12 -14.59
CA ILE A 44 17.55 -32.83 -14.05
C ILE A 44 17.02 -32.97 -12.62
N LEU A 45 16.26 -34.04 -12.31
CA LEU A 45 15.82 -34.35 -10.95
C LEU A 45 16.99 -34.63 -10.00
N LEU A 46 18.03 -35.35 -10.45
CA LEU A 46 19.23 -35.62 -9.66
C LEU A 46 20.03 -34.34 -9.37
N VAL A 47 20.25 -33.49 -10.38
CA VAL A 47 20.95 -32.20 -10.22
C VAL A 47 20.16 -31.26 -9.31
N ALA A 48 18.84 -31.16 -9.48
CA ALA A 48 17.98 -30.38 -8.60
C ALA A 48 18.00 -30.91 -7.17
N GLY A 49 17.89 -32.23 -6.97
CA GLY A 49 17.98 -32.86 -5.65
C GLY A 49 19.32 -32.61 -4.95
N ALA A 50 20.43 -32.69 -5.68
CA ALA A 50 21.76 -32.39 -5.17
C ALA A 50 21.91 -30.91 -4.77
N TYR A 51 21.41 -29.98 -5.61
CA TYR A 51 21.38 -28.55 -5.30
C TYR A 51 20.51 -28.26 -4.06
N GLU A 52 19.34 -28.87 -3.94
CA GLU A 52 18.42 -28.63 -2.82
C GLU A 52 18.90 -29.24 -1.50
N LEU A 53 19.66 -30.35 -1.56
CA LEU A 53 20.38 -30.90 -0.42
C LEU A 53 21.56 -29.99 -0.01
N ALA A 54 22.29 -29.41 -0.97
CA ALA A 54 23.34 -28.43 -0.69
C ALA A 54 22.76 -27.14 -0.08
N TYR A 55 21.62 -26.66 -0.59
CA TYR A 55 20.89 -25.51 -0.03
C TYR A 55 20.40 -25.81 1.38
N TYR A 56 19.78 -26.97 1.62
CA TYR A 56 19.38 -27.39 2.98
C TYR A 56 20.55 -27.44 3.97
N ARG A 57 21.73 -27.89 3.54
CA ARG A 57 22.92 -27.97 4.39
C ARG A 57 23.56 -26.61 4.67
N ARG A 58 23.37 -25.62 3.79
CA ARG A 58 23.97 -24.27 3.87
C ARG A 58 23.02 -23.17 4.36
N PHE A 59 21.71 -23.41 4.36
CA PHE A 59 20.73 -22.47 4.92
C PHE A 59 20.76 -22.52 6.44
N GLU A 60 20.92 -21.36 7.06
CA GLU A 60 20.84 -21.16 8.50
C GLU A 60 20.06 -19.88 8.81
N TYR A 61 19.27 -19.91 9.88
CA TYR A 61 18.74 -18.71 10.51
C TYR A 61 19.07 -18.72 12.00
N GLU A 62 19.28 -17.54 12.59
CA GLU A 62 19.73 -17.37 13.96
C GLU A 62 18.96 -16.22 14.61
N LEU A 63 18.64 -16.37 15.89
CA LEU A 63 17.87 -15.39 16.67
C LEU A 63 18.82 -14.85 17.73
N THR A 64 19.53 -13.77 17.39
CA THR A 64 20.37 -13.02 18.35
C THR A 64 19.46 -12.18 19.25
N ASP A 65 20.00 -11.51 20.25
CA ASP A 65 19.21 -10.75 21.22
C ASP A 65 18.50 -9.55 20.57
N ASP A 66 19.13 -8.90 19.57
CA ASP A 66 18.61 -7.73 18.84
C ASP A 66 18.20 -8.00 17.37
N THR A 67 18.67 -9.09 16.75
CA THR A 67 18.53 -9.36 15.31
C THR A 67 18.07 -10.78 14.97
N LEU A 68 17.38 -10.91 13.84
CA LEU A 68 17.10 -12.17 13.17
C LEU A 68 17.99 -12.28 11.93
N ASP A 69 18.98 -13.17 12.00
CA ASP A 69 19.99 -13.35 10.96
C ASP A 69 19.60 -14.50 10.02
N ILE A 70 19.71 -14.29 8.71
CA ILE A 70 19.34 -15.27 7.69
C ILE A 70 20.49 -15.45 6.69
N ARG A 71 21.22 -16.57 6.84
CA ARG A 71 22.29 -17.03 5.94
C ARG A 71 21.74 -18.02 4.91
N SER A 72 21.84 -17.67 3.63
CA SER A 72 21.25 -18.46 2.54
C SER A 72 22.11 -18.53 1.28
N GLY A 73 21.84 -19.53 0.43
CA GLY A 73 22.49 -19.73 -0.87
C GLY A 73 23.52 -20.87 -0.91
N VAL A 74 23.78 -21.38 -2.12
CA VAL A 74 24.75 -22.48 -2.35
C VAL A 74 26.05 -21.95 -2.94
N ILE A 75 25.96 -21.24 -4.06
CA ILE A 75 27.08 -20.72 -4.86
C ILE A 75 27.38 -19.29 -4.41
N SER A 76 26.56 -18.32 -4.82
CA SER A 76 26.46 -17.03 -4.14
C SER A 76 25.82 -17.24 -2.77
N ARG A 77 26.49 -16.78 -1.71
CA ARG A 77 25.92 -16.64 -0.36
C ARG A 77 25.29 -15.25 -0.20
N ARG A 78 24.24 -15.19 0.62
CA ARG A 78 23.60 -13.94 1.07
C ARG A 78 23.35 -14.06 2.57
N GLU A 79 23.82 -13.07 3.30
CA GLU A 79 23.61 -12.89 4.72
C GLU A 79 22.73 -11.65 4.91
N ARG A 80 21.81 -11.70 5.87
CA ARG A 80 20.85 -10.64 6.15
C ARG A 80 20.61 -10.59 7.64
N GLU A 81 21.03 -9.52 8.26
CA GLU A 81 20.81 -9.18 9.66
C GLU A 81 19.56 -8.29 9.73
N ILE A 82 18.50 -8.75 10.40
CA ILE A 82 17.21 -8.03 10.45
C ILE A 82 16.90 -7.67 11.91
N PRO A 83 17.18 -6.44 12.36
CA PRO A 83 16.87 -6.01 13.73
C PRO A 83 15.37 -6.12 14.04
N TYR A 84 15.00 -6.65 15.22
CA TYR A 84 13.58 -6.88 15.55
C TYR A 84 12.74 -5.59 15.47
N ARG A 85 13.32 -4.45 15.88
CA ARG A 85 12.72 -3.10 15.75
C ARG A 85 12.40 -2.68 14.31
N ARG A 86 13.06 -3.25 13.30
CA ARG A 86 12.72 -3.03 11.87
C ARG A 86 11.59 -3.93 11.39
N ILE A 87 11.36 -5.08 12.02
CA ILE A 87 10.35 -6.06 11.58
C ILE A 87 8.96 -5.49 11.88
N GLN A 88 8.25 -5.15 10.81
CA GLN A 88 6.90 -4.64 10.90
C GLN A 88 5.91 -5.78 11.15
N ASN A 89 5.93 -6.81 10.28
CA ASN A 89 4.91 -7.84 10.21
C ASN A 89 5.55 -9.23 10.03
N VAL A 90 4.89 -10.27 10.52
CA VAL A 90 5.34 -11.66 10.42
C VAL A 90 4.16 -12.54 10.00
N ASP A 91 4.06 -12.80 8.71
CA ASP A 91 2.99 -13.59 8.12
C ASP A 91 3.44 -15.05 7.92
N VAL A 92 2.54 -16.00 8.23
CA VAL A 92 2.80 -17.44 8.06
C VAL A 92 1.90 -17.99 6.95
N SER A 93 2.51 -18.59 5.93
CA SER A 93 1.82 -19.05 4.73
C SER A 93 2.00 -20.56 4.47
N ARG A 94 0.90 -21.26 4.11
CA ARG A 94 0.90 -22.73 3.95
C ARG A 94 -0.09 -23.25 2.90
N SER A 95 0.42 -23.63 1.72
CA SER A 95 -0.34 -24.27 0.63
C SER A 95 -0.78 -25.70 0.92
N VAL A 96 -1.72 -26.26 0.15
CA VAL A 96 -2.18 -27.66 0.28
C VAL A 96 -1.02 -28.66 0.32
N ILE A 97 -0.04 -28.53 -0.59
CA ILE A 97 1.09 -29.46 -0.66
C ILE A 97 2.00 -29.28 0.55
N GLN A 98 2.26 -28.03 0.96
CA GLN A 98 2.98 -27.73 2.21
C GLN A 98 2.26 -28.26 3.47
N ARG A 99 0.91 -28.29 3.47
CA ARG A 99 0.11 -28.97 4.50
C ARG A 99 0.37 -30.47 4.51
N ALA A 100 0.30 -31.13 3.35
CA ALA A 100 0.52 -32.58 3.23
C ALA A 100 1.94 -33.02 3.64
N ILE A 101 2.98 -32.24 3.32
CA ILE A 101 4.39 -32.62 3.57
C ILE A 101 4.96 -32.11 4.90
N GLY A 102 4.17 -31.46 5.76
CA GLY A 102 4.62 -31.03 7.09
C GLY A 102 5.46 -29.74 7.14
N VAL A 103 5.35 -28.82 6.18
CA VAL A 103 6.13 -27.56 6.17
C VAL A 103 5.26 -26.30 6.03
N ALA A 104 5.80 -25.13 6.38
CA ALA A 104 5.22 -23.80 6.21
C ALA A 104 6.30 -22.79 5.75
N ALA A 105 5.91 -21.59 5.34
CA ALA A 105 6.81 -20.45 5.17
C ALA A 105 6.50 -19.37 6.22
N VAL A 106 7.55 -18.70 6.70
CA VAL A 106 7.45 -17.47 7.49
C VAL A 106 8.04 -16.35 6.64
N ASP A 107 7.23 -15.34 6.36
CA ASP A 107 7.56 -14.21 5.51
C ASP A 107 7.62 -12.94 6.42
N LEU A 108 8.77 -12.25 6.39
CA LEU A 108 9.15 -11.19 7.32
C LEU A 108 9.26 -9.86 6.57
N GLU A 109 8.52 -8.86 7.04
CA GLU A 109 8.45 -7.56 6.40
C GLU A 109 8.99 -6.45 7.30
N THR A 110 9.54 -5.40 6.71
CA THR A 110 10.38 -4.42 7.40
C THR A 110 10.09 -2.98 7.00
N ALA A 111 10.43 -2.05 7.90
CA ALA A 111 10.25 -0.62 7.67
C ALA A 111 11.09 -0.12 6.49
N GLY A 112 10.42 0.42 5.46
CA GLY A 112 11.04 1.07 4.29
C GLY A 112 11.45 0.14 3.14
N GLY A 113 11.25 -1.17 3.26
CA GLY A 113 11.50 -2.12 2.16
C GLY A 113 10.24 -2.36 1.31
N SER A 114 10.37 -2.29 -0.01
CA SER A 114 9.29 -2.58 -0.99
C SER A 114 9.15 -4.06 -1.36
N SER A 115 9.78 -4.95 -0.60
CA SER A 115 9.67 -6.41 -0.74
C SER A 115 10.02 -7.11 0.57
N THR A 116 9.56 -8.35 0.73
CA THR A 116 9.82 -9.20 1.90
C THR A 116 11.32 -9.40 2.14
N GLU A 117 11.87 -8.69 3.13
CA GLU A 117 13.33 -8.63 3.38
C GLU A 117 13.88 -9.98 3.89
N GLY A 118 13.09 -10.76 4.61
CA GLY A 118 13.42 -12.14 5.01
C GLY A 118 12.30 -13.13 4.70
N SER A 119 12.57 -14.25 4.04
CA SER A 119 11.58 -15.35 3.89
C SER A 119 12.18 -16.69 4.30
N ILE A 120 11.84 -17.13 5.52
CA ILE A 120 12.25 -18.43 6.09
C ILE A 120 11.27 -19.50 5.58
N ARG A 121 11.42 -19.82 4.29
CA ARG A 121 10.58 -20.80 3.60
C ARG A 121 10.96 -22.22 4.03
N PHE A 122 9.95 -23.04 4.30
CA PHE A 122 10.04 -24.48 4.61
C PHE A 122 10.58 -24.84 6.02
N VAL A 123 10.08 -24.17 7.05
CA VAL A 123 10.13 -24.63 8.46
C VAL A 123 8.96 -25.58 8.77
N THR A 124 8.96 -26.28 9.91
CA THR A 124 7.76 -27.01 10.37
C THR A 124 6.71 -26.02 10.90
N PRO A 125 5.41 -26.38 10.99
CA PRO A 125 4.36 -25.46 11.47
C PRO A 125 4.60 -24.98 12.90
N GLU A 126 5.06 -25.88 13.77
CA GLU A 126 5.32 -25.61 15.18
C GLU A 126 6.50 -24.63 15.32
N GLN A 127 7.53 -24.81 14.48
CA GLN A 127 8.68 -23.91 14.40
C GLN A 127 8.32 -22.56 13.73
N ALA A 128 7.34 -22.53 12.81
CA ALA A 128 6.82 -21.28 12.23
C ALA A 128 6.08 -20.45 13.29
N THR A 129 5.14 -21.07 14.02
CA THR A 129 4.43 -20.41 15.14
C THR A 129 5.38 -20.02 16.27
N ARG A 130 6.42 -20.83 16.55
CA ARG A 130 7.49 -20.45 17.48
C ARG A 130 8.27 -19.23 16.99
N LEU A 131 8.69 -19.21 15.73
CA LEU A 131 9.40 -18.08 15.13
C LEU A 131 8.59 -16.78 15.20
N GLN A 132 7.30 -16.84 14.86
CA GLN A 132 6.38 -15.70 14.95
C GLN A 132 6.35 -15.14 16.39
N ARG A 133 6.08 -15.99 17.38
CA ARG A 133 6.04 -15.63 18.82
C ARG A 133 7.38 -15.14 19.37
N GLU A 134 8.50 -15.71 18.90
CA GLU A 134 9.84 -15.34 19.33
C GLU A 134 10.23 -13.95 18.80
N VAL A 135 9.97 -13.70 17.51
CA VAL A 135 10.19 -12.40 16.86
C VAL A 135 9.28 -11.32 17.46
N GLN A 136 8.01 -11.63 17.72
CA GLN A 136 7.08 -10.74 18.44
C GLN A 136 7.62 -10.38 19.83
N ARG A 137 7.97 -11.38 20.65
CA ARG A 137 8.44 -11.13 22.03
C ARG A 137 9.75 -10.33 22.08
N ARG A 138 10.71 -10.63 21.19
CA ARG A 138 11.97 -9.86 21.11
C ARG A 138 11.77 -8.46 20.56
N LYS A 139 10.86 -8.28 19.59
CA LYS A 139 10.43 -6.95 19.15
C LYS A 139 9.89 -6.12 20.32
N SER A 140 8.97 -6.67 21.13
CA SER A 140 8.47 -6.01 22.34
C SER A 140 9.59 -5.65 23.32
N ALA A 141 10.48 -6.60 23.63
CA ALA A 141 11.59 -6.38 24.57
C ALA A 141 12.68 -5.42 24.03
N SER A 142 12.79 -5.26 22.71
CA SER A 142 13.72 -4.31 22.06
C SER A 142 13.18 -2.87 21.97
N SER A 143 11.95 -2.63 22.40
CA SER A 143 11.40 -1.28 22.59
C SER A 143 11.80 -0.76 23.98
N PRO A 144 12.45 0.41 24.11
CA PRO A 144 12.86 0.96 25.40
C PRO A 144 11.67 1.64 26.11
N ALA A 145 10.68 0.83 26.52
CA ALA A 145 9.58 1.21 27.38
C ALA A 145 9.20 0.03 28.28
N GLU A 146 9.24 0.25 29.59
CA GLU A 146 8.69 -0.59 30.67
C GLU A 146 9.09 -2.08 30.70
N GLY A 147 10.02 -2.40 31.61
CA GLY A 147 10.34 -3.77 31.99
C GLY A 147 9.24 -4.42 32.82
N SER A 148 8.20 -4.96 32.18
CA SER A 148 7.16 -5.74 32.84
C SER A 148 7.61 -7.19 33.04
N ASP A 149 8.00 -7.55 34.27
CA ASP A 149 8.54 -8.87 34.64
C ASP A 149 7.41 -9.94 34.74
N ALA A 150 6.81 -10.24 33.59
CA ALA A 150 5.69 -11.17 33.48
C ALA A 150 6.15 -12.62 33.69
N PRO A 151 5.57 -13.36 34.67
CA PRO A 151 6.07 -14.68 35.04
C PRO A 151 5.90 -15.70 33.91
N ALA A 152 6.89 -16.59 33.76
CA ALA A 152 6.94 -17.63 32.74
C ALA A 152 5.94 -18.79 32.98
N GLY A 153 4.64 -18.48 32.98
CA GLY A 153 3.52 -19.42 33.08
C GLY A 153 2.92 -19.75 31.72
N SER A 154 2.61 -21.02 31.45
CA SER A 154 2.12 -21.46 30.14
C SER A 154 0.61 -21.19 29.96
N THR A 155 0.27 -19.95 29.62
CA THR A 155 -1.01 -19.61 28.97
C THR A 155 -0.74 -18.48 27.98
N GLY A 156 -1.22 -18.60 26.75
CA GLY A 156 -1.27 -17.43 25.87
C GLY A 156 -2.27 -16.41 26.41
N PRO A 157 -2.20 -15.12 26.01
CA PRO A 157 -3.31 -14.21 26.25
C PRO A 157 -4.60 -14.83 25.72
N VAL A 158 -5.71 -14.65 26.46
CA VAL A 158 -7.01 -15.22 26.08
C VAL A 158 -7.40 -14.66 24.72
N GLU A 159 -7.44 -15.52 23.70
CA GLU A 159 -7.78 -15.11 22.34
C GLU A 159 -9.31 -14.96 22.23
N GLU A 160 -9.76 -13.72 22.05
CA GLU A 160 -11.17 -13.35 21.94
C GLU A 160 -11.61 -13.35 20.46
N ASP A 161 -12.50 -14.27 20.08
CA ASP A 161 -12.97 -14.51 18.70
C ASP A 161 -13.94 -13.39 18.23
N LEU A 162 -13.42 -12.17 17.97
CA LEU A 162 -14.18 -10.99 17.50
C LEU A 162 -15.09 -11.32 16.30
N PHE A 163 -14.55 -12.05 15.31
CA PHE A 163 -15.29 -12.39 14.10
C PHE A 163 -14.88 -13.73 13.49
N ALA A 164 -15.85 -14.62 13.30
CA ALA A 164 -15.75 -15.77 12.40
C ALA A 164 -16.76 -15.65 11.23
N ILE A 165 -16.33 -15.98 10.00
CA ILE A 165 -17.22 -15.98 8.85
C ILE A 165 -18.19 -17.17 8.91
N SER A 166 -19.50 -16.92 8.77
CA SER A 166 -20.47 -18.01 8.65
C SER A 166 -20.42 -18.67 7.26
N PRO A 167 -20.82 -19.95 7.12
CA PRO A 167 -20.90 -20.59 5.80
C PRO A 167 -21.81 -19.86 4.80
N ARG A 168 -22.83 -19.15 5.29
CA ARG A 168 -23.73 -18.31 4.47
C ARG A 168 -23.05 -17.03 4.00
N GLU A 169 -22.33 -16.34 4.88
CA GLU A 169 -21.52 -15.18 4.49
C GLU A 169 -20.46 -15.61 3.47
N LEU A 170 -19.74 -16.71 3.70
CA LEU A 170 -18.74 -17.23 2.76
C LEU A 170 -19.32 -17.59 1.37
N ALA A 171 -20.51 -18.18 1.31
CA ALA A 171 -21.21 -18.41 0.04
C ALA A 171 -21.58 -17.09 -0.66
N LEU A 172 -21.98 -16.06 0.10
CA LEU A 172 -22.24 -14.72 -0.43
C LEU A 172 -20.96 -13.99 -0.85
N VAL A 173 -19.81 -14.24 -0.22
CA VAL A 173 -18.50 -13.72 -0.66
C VAL A 173 -18.21 -14.17 -2.08
N GLY A 174 -18.37 -15.48 -2.38
CA GLY A 174 -18.19 -16.01 -3.72
C GLY A 174 -19.23 -15.47 -4.71
N ALA A 175 -20.51 -15.49 -4.36
CA ALA A 175 -21.57 -15.02 -5.26
C ALA A 175 -21.48 -13.51 -5.60
N LEU A 176 -20.98 -12.69 -4.68
CA LEU A 176 -20.91 -11.22 -4.81
C LEU A 176 -19.51 -10.69 -5.16
N SER A 177 -18.50 -11.55 -5.28
CA SER A 177 -17.18 -11.20 -5.85
C SER A 177 -17.25 -11.21 -7.37
N PHE A 178 -17.82 -10.14 -7.92
CA PHE A 178 -17.95 -9.93 -9.36
C PHE A 178 -16.89 -8.93 -9.87
N ASP A 179 -16.05 -9.34 -10.83
CA ASP A 179 -15.12 -8.43 -11.52
C ASP A 179 -15.85 -7.69 -12.65
N GLY A 180 -15.93 -6.36 -12.52
CA GLY A 180 -16.55 -5.46 -13.51
C GLY A 180 -15.89 -5.50 -14.89
N ARG A 181 -14.64 -5.97 -15.02
CA ARG A 181 -13.96 -6.14 -16.31
C ARG A 181 -14.75 -7.04 -17.27
N LEU A 182 -15.47 -8.03 -16.74
CA LEU A 182 -16.29 -8.97 -17.53
C LEU A 182 -17.48 -8.28 -18.22
N ILE A 183 -17.96 -7.12 -17.72
CA ILE A 183 -18.99 -6.34 -18.40
C ILE A 183 -18.49 -5.83 -19.75
N GLY A 184 -17.21 -5.44 -19.85
CA GLY A 184 -16.62 -5.01 -21.12
C GLY A 184 -16.66 -6.09 -22.20
N LEU A 185 -16.46 -7.34 -21.81
CA LEU A 185 -16.54 -8.50 -22.72
C LEU A 185 -18.00 -8.81 -23.14
N LEU A 186 -18.97 -8.69 -22.22
CA LEU A 186 -20.40 -8.76 -22.58
C LEU A 186 -20.79 -7.67 -23.60
N VAL A 187 -20.32 -6.43 -23.39
CA VAL A 187 -20.62 -5.29 -24.28
C VAL A 187 -19.96 -5.48 -25.65
N PHE A 188 -18.70 -5.91 -25.70
CA PHE A 188 -17.96 -6.20 -26.95
C PHE A 188 -18.61 -7.32 -27.79
N ALA A 189 -19.19 -8.33 -27.14
CA ALA A 189 -19.98 -9.34 -27.84
C ALA A 189 -21.33 -8.78 -28.33
N GLY A 190 -21.97 -7.94 -27.53
CA GLY A 190 -23.22 -7.26 -27.85
C GLY A 190 -23.11 -6.26 -29.01
N SER A 191 -21.92 -5.69 -29.27
CA SER A 191 -21.66 -4.79 -30.40
C SER A 191 -21.46 -5.49 -31.75
N GLY A 192 -21.82 -6.77 -31.86
CA GLY A 192 -21.70 -7.55 -33.11
C GLY A 192 -20.27 -7.88 -33.51
N SER A 193 -19.28 -7.57 -32.66
CA SER A 193 -17.84 -7.61 -32.95
C SER A 193 -17.24 -9.02 -32.94
N VAL A 194 -18.02 -10.03 -33.36
CA VAL A 194 -17.65 -11.47 -33.33
C VAL A 194 -17.58 -12.13 -34.74
N PRO A 195 -16.84 -11.57 -35.73
CA PRO A 195 -16.54 -12.29 -36.99
C PRO A 195 -15.88 -13.67 -36.80
N VAL A 196 -15.25 -13.90 -35.64
CA VAL A 196 -14.58 -15.18 -35.31
C VAL A 196 -15.53 -16.38 -35.45
N LEU A 197 -16.84 -16.23 -35.22
CA LEU A 197 -17.79 -17.34 -35.28
C LEU A 197 -18.23 -17.73 -36.71
N SER A 198 -18.21 -16.81 -37.70
CA SER A 198 -18.66 -17.15 -39.06
C SER A 198 -17.72 -18.14 -39.76
N GLY A 199 -16.43 -18.12 -39.42
CA GLY A 199 -15.44 -19.11 -39.88
C GLY A 199 -15.69 -20.54 -39.37
N PHE A 200 -16.48 -20.72 -38.32
CA PHE A 200 -16.88 -22.04 -37.79
C PHE A 200 -18.30 -22.45 -38.19
N LEU A 201 -19.14 -21.51 -38.64
CA LEU A 201 -20.56 -21.71 -38.96
C LEU A 201 -20.93 -20.93 -40.25
N PRO A 202 -20.39 -21.31 -41.42
CA PRO A 202 -20.52 -20.52 -42.66
C PRO A 202 -21.97 -20.40 -43.18
N ASP A 203 -22.81 -21.41 -42.96
CA ASP A 203 -24.21 -21.43 -43.42
C ASP A 203 -25.21 -20.82 -42.41
N ALA A 204 -24.73 -20.27 -41.29
CA ALA A 204 -25.60 -19.73 -40.25
C ALA A 204 -26.05 -18.29 -40.57
N SER A 205 -27.35 -18.02 -40.44
CA SER A 205 -27.90 -16.67 -40.60
C SER A 205 -27.34 -15.71 -39.55
N ALA A 206 -27.29 -14.41 -39.86
CA ALA A 206 -26.79 -13.38 -38.93
C ALA A 206 -27.50 -13.40 -37.57
N LEU A 207 -28.81 -13.69 -37.54
CA LEU A 207 -29.58 -13.87 -36.31
C LEU A 207 -29.12 -15.11 -35.52
N ALA A 208 -28.85 -16.24 -36.19
CA ALA A 208 -28.30 -17.42 -35.53
C ALA A 208 -26.89 -17.20 -34.99
N LEU A 209 -26.00 -16.57 -35.78
CA LEU A 209 -24.65 -16.21 -35.36
C LEU A 209 -24.66 -15.27 -34.14
N SER A 210 -25.50 -14.23 -34.14
CA SER A 210 -25.63 -13.32 -32.99
C SER A 210 -26.22 -14.01 -31.74
N ALA A 211 -27.20 -14.92 -31.90
CA ALA A 211 -27.75 -15.69 -30.79
C ALA A 211 -26.69 -16.64 -30.19
N VAL A 212 -25.91 -17.32 -31.03
CA VAL A 212 -24.78 -18.16 -30.60
C VAL A 212 -23.71 -17.33 -29.91
N ALA A 213 -23.36 -16.15 -30.42
CA ALA A 213 -22.40 -15.24 -29.80
C ALA A 213 -22.85 -14.80 -28.39
N VAL A 214 -24.11 -14.36 -28.25
CA VAL A 214 -24.69 -13.95 -26.96
C VAL A 214 -24.73 -15.12 -25.96
N VAL A 215 -25.11 -16.33 -26.41
CA VAL A 215 -25.11 -17.53 -25.54
C VAL A 215 -23.70 -17.94 -25.15
N ALA A 216 -22.74 -17.96 -26.09
CA ALA A 216 -21.34 -18.31 -25.82
C ALA A 216 -20.68 -17.33 -24.84
N VAL A 217 -20.96 -16.04 -24.97
CA VAL A 217 -20.40 -15.01 -24.09
C VAL A 217 -21.13 -14.93 -22.75
N GLY A 218 -22.43 -15.20 -22.70
CA GLY A 218 -23.15 -15.46 -21.44
C GLY A 218 -22.59 -16.69 -20.71
N ALA A 219 -22.25 -17.76 -21.42
CA ALA A 219 -21.62 -18.95 -20.84
C ALA A 219 -20.19 -18.66 -20.34
N LEU A 220 -19.37 -17.95 -21.12
CA LEU A 220 -18.02 -17.54 -20.72
C LEU A 220 -18.06 -16.63 -19.47
N PHE A 221 -19.02 -15.71 -19.43
CA PHE A 221 -19.29 -14.87 -18.25
C PHE A 221 -19.65 -15.70 -17.02
N LEU A 222 -20.56 -16.68 -17.16
CA LEU A 222 -20.96 -17.57 -16.06
C LEU A 222 -19.80 -18.46 -15.58
N VAL A 223 -18.98 -18.98 -16.49
CA VAL A 223 -17.77 -19.76 -16.15
C VAL A 223 -16.75 -18.87 -15.44
N SER A 224 -16.49 -17.66 -15.94
CA SER A 224 -15.55 -16.72 -15.33
C SER A 224 -16.03 -16.24 -13.95
N TRP A 225 -17.32 -15.94 -13.79
CA TRP A 225 -17.92 -15.65 -12.49
C TRP A 225 -17.85 -16.85 -11.53
N ALA A 226 -18.11 -18.07 -12.00
CA ALA A 226 -17.99 -19.28 -11.16
C ALA A 226 -16.54 -19.54 -10.72
N ILE A 227 -15.56 -19.29 -11.59
CA ILE A 227 -14.13 -19.35 -11.24
C ILE A 227 -13.79 -18.27 -10.21
N GLY A 228 -14.19 -17.02 -10.44
CA GLY A 228 -13.99 -15.91 -9.50
C GLY A 228 -14.64 -16.19 -8.13
N ALA A 229 -15.86 -16.72 -8.12
CA ALA A 229 -16.58 -17.14 -6.93
C ALA A 229 -15.84 -18.27 -6.18
N ALA A 230 -15.30 -19.26 -6.88
CA ALA A 230 -14.54 -20.36 -6.30
C ALA A 230 -13.16 -19.91 -5.74
N VAL A 231 -12.47 -18.99 -6.43
CA VAL A 231 -11.23 -18.36 -5.95
C VAL A 231 -11.50 -17.54 -4.70
N SER A 232 -12.51 -16.67 -4.74
CA SER A 232 -12.96 -15.84 -3.62
C SER A 232 -13.37 -16.68 -2.40
N PHE A 233 -14.21 -17.70 -2.61
CA PHE A 233 -14.56 -18.70 -1.58
C PHE A 233 -13.32 -19.37 -1.00
N SER A 234 -12.36 -19.78 -1.83
CA SER A 234 -11.12 -20.43 -1.37
C SER A 234 -10.25 -19.49 -0.54
N ASN A 235 -10.14 -18.21 -0.92
CA ASN A 235 -9.28 -17.23 -0.25
C ASN A 235 -9.83 -16.74 1.10
N TYR A 236 -11.15 -16.78 1.29
CA TYR A 236 -11.83 -16.41 2.55
C TYR A 236 -12.39 -17.60 3.34
N TYR A 237 -12.14 -18.83 2.89
CA TYR A 237 -12.58 -20.03 3.60
C TYR A 237 -12.02 -20.07 5.02
N GLY A 238 -12.91 -20.27 5.99
CA GLY A 238 -12.53 -20.31 7.41
C GLY A 238 -11.99 -18.99 7.95
N PHE A 239 -12.32 -17.84 7.33
CA PHE A 239 -11.88 -16.54 7.81
C PHE A 239 -12.25 -16.32 9.29
N ARG A 240 -11.25 -15.96 10.09
CA ARG A 240 -11.38 -15.52 11.48
C ARG A 240 -10.55 -14.27 11.75
N LEU A 241 -11.01 -13.47 12.70
CA LEU A 241 -10.32 -12.35 13.32
C LEU A 241 -10.52 -12.46 14.84
N SER A 242 -9.43 -12.50 15.60
CA SER A 242 -9.45 -12.55 17.06
C SER A 242 -8.53 -11.46 17.66
N ARG A 243 -8.80 -11.06 18.91
CA ARG A 243 -7.95 -10.17 19.70
C ARG A 243 -7.10 -11.00 20.66
N ALA A 244 -5.82 -10.67 20.78
CA ALA A 244 -4.86 -11.39 21.64
C ALA A 244 -3.95 -10.38 22.36
N GLY A 245 -4.52 -9.71 23.38
CA GLY A 245 -3.95 -8.46 23.88
C GLY A 245 -4.04 -7.37 22.81
N ASP A 246 -2.98 -6.58 22.65
CA ASP A 246 -2.90 -5.49 21.67
C ASP A 246 -2.64 -5.95 20.22
N GLU A 247 -2.89 -7.21 19.90
CA GLU A 247 -2.85 -7.75 18.53
C GLU A 247 -4.23 -8.18 18.02
N LEU A 248 -4.56 -7.78 16.80
CA LEU A 248 -5.60 -8.39 15.97
C LEU A 248 -4.97 -9.51 15.12
N ARG A 249 -5.33 -10.76 15.38
CA ARG A 249 -4.86 -11.94 14.65
C ARG A 249 -5.90 -12.37 13.63
N TYR A 250 -5.49 -12.56 12.38
CA TYR A 250 -6.38 -12.99 11.31
C TYR A 250 -5.92 -14.33 10.72
N GLU A 251 -6.86 -15.22 10.43
CA GLU A 251 -6.63 -16.46 9.69
C GLU A 251 -7.57 -16.55 8.49
N ARG A 252 -7.09 -17.05 7.34
CA ARG A 252 -7.93 -17.35 6.17
C ARG A 252 -7.33 -18.36 5.21
N GLY A 253 -8.17 -19.09 4.47
CA GLY A 253 -7.82 -19.70 3.19
C GLY A 253 -7.81 -21.23 3.15
N LEU A 254 -8.47 -21.80 2.12
CA LEU A 254 -8.61 -23.23 1.89
C LEU A 254 -7.37 -23.83 1.21
N PHE A 255 -6.95 -23.31 0.06
CA PHE A 255 -5.81 -23.87 -0.70
C PHE A 255 -4.45 -23.34 -0.23
N ARG A 256 -4.41 -22.12 0.27
CA ARG A 256 -3.26 -21.55 1.00
C ARG A 256 -3.84 -20.97 2.28
N ARG A 257 -3.49 -21.53 3.44
CA ARG A 257 -3.81 -20.90 4.72
C ARG A 257 -2.80 -19.79 4.95
N TYR A 258 -3.30 -18.60 5.24
CA TYR A 258 -2.55 -17.43 5.67
C TYR A 258 -2.98 -17.12 7.10
N SER A 259 -2.02 -16.81 7.96
CA SER A 259 -2.24 -16.36 9.33
C SER A 259 -1.25 -15.26 9.68
N GLY A 260 -1.74 -14.11 10.12
CA GLY A 260 -0.95 -12.92 10.42
C GLY A 260 -1.48 -12.15 11.62
N SER A 261 -0.67 -11.20 12.10
CA SER A 261 -0.89 -10.44 13.33
C SER A 261 -0.67 -8.94 13.09
N ILE A 262 -1.68 -8.13 13.42
CA ILE A 262 -1.68 -6.68 13.29
C ILE A 262 -1.79 -6.07 14.68
N PRO A 263 -0.75 -5.40 15.20
CA PRO A 263 -0.87 -4.58 16.40
C PRO A 263 -1.98 -3.53 16.27
N THR A 264 -2.85 -3.40 17.27
CA THR A 264 -3.94 -2.41 17.33
C THR A 264 -3.39 -0.98 17.17
N GLU A 265 -2.25 -0.71 17.82
CA GLU A 265 -1.47 0.52 17.70
C GLU A 265 -1.04 0.88 16.27
N LYS A 266 -1.08 -0.03 15.29
CA LYS A 266 -0.80 0.26 13.87
C LYS A 266 -2.02 0.56 13.01
N VAL A 267 -3.24 0.30 13.49
CA VAL A 267 -4.47 0.59 12.73
C VAL A 267 -4.57 2.09 12.47
N GLN A 268 -4.74 2.48 11.22
CA GLN A 268 -4.84 3.89 10.79
C GLN A 268 -6.29 4.27 10.46
N THR A 269 -6.94 3.43 9.66
CA THR A 269 -8.26 3.70 9.08
C THR A 269 -9.12 2.44 9.08
N LEU A 270 -10.36 2.55 9.53
CA LEU A 270 -11.39 1.52 9.35
C LEU A 270 -12.28 1.88 8.15
N THR A 271 -12.22 1.08 7.09
CA THR A 271 -13.00 1.31 5.85
C THR A 271 -14.17 0.31 5.75
N VAL A 272 -15.38 0.79 6.02
CA VAL A 272 -16.62 0.05 5.76
C VAL A 272 -17.06 0.29 4.30
N SER A 273 -17.17 -0.76 3.48
CA SER A 273 -17.55 -0.63 2.07
C SER A 273 -18.71 -1.51 1.62
N ASP A 274 -19.58 -0.98 0.75
CA ASP A 274 -20.71 -1.69 0.16
C ASP A 274 -20.91 -1.35 -1.33
N ASN A 275 -20.96 -2.37 -2.18
CA ASN A 275 -21.39 -2.25 -3.57
C ASN A 275 -22.93 -2.33 -3.67
N PRO A 276 -23.56 -2.04 -4.84
CA PRO A 276 -25.02 -1.97 -4.94
C PRO A 276 -25.72 -3.28 -4.54
N ALA A 277 -25.12 -4.43 -4.86
CA ALA A 277 -25.67 -5.75 -4.51
C ALA A 277 -25.54 -6.03 -3.00
N LYS A 278 -24.35 -5.80 -2.41
CA LYS A 278 -24.13 -5.89 -0.96
C LYS A 278 -25.11 -4.98 -0.19
N ARG A 279 -25.25 -3.73 -0.62
CA ARG A 279 -26.19 -2.74 -0.06
C ARG A 279 -27.65 -3.19 -0.14
N ALA A 280 -28.10 -3.71 -1.30
CA ALA A 280 -29.46 -4.20 -1.49
C ALA A 280 -29.78 -5.43 -0.62
N LEU A 281 -28.76 -6.24 -0.30
CA LEU A 281 -28.90 -7.44 0.53
C LEU A 281 -28.67 -7.18 2.04
N GLY A 282 -28.28 -5.96 2.44
CA GLY A 282 -28.01 -5.61 3.85
C GLY A 282 -26.63 -5.99 4.37
N TYR A 283 -25.64 -6.10 3.48
CA TYR A 283 -24.26 -6.49 3.81
C TYR A 283 -23.24 -5.38 3.48
N ALA A 284 -22.08 -5.44 4.14
CA ALA A 284 -20.89 -4.64 3.87
C ALA A 284 -19.61 -5.46 4.07
N THR A 285 -18.47 -4.86 3.75
CA THR A 285 -17.10 -5.34 4.00
C THR A 285 -16.43 -4.37 4.98
N LEU A 286 -15.61 -4.87 5.90
CA LEU A 286 -14.70 -4.04 6.70
C LEU A 286 -13.27 -4.29 6.22
N SER A 287 -12.55 -3.24 5.84
CA SER A 287 -11.10 -3.27 5.63
C SER A 287 -10.40 -2.53 6.75
N ILE A 288 -9.40 -3.15 7.37
CA ILE A 288 -8.51 -2.54 8.36
C ILE A 288 -7.24 -2.10 7.64
N GLU A 289 -7.00 -0.79 7.59
CA GLU A 289 -5.80 -0.21 7.00
C GLU A 289 -4.72 0.01 8.07
N THR A 290 -3.47 -0.31 7.74
CA THR A 290 -2.36 -0.38 8.71
C THR A 290 -1.12 0.35 8.22
N ALA A 291 -0.33 0.88 9.15
CA ALA A 291 0.94 1.53 8.84
C ALA A 291 2.10 0.54 8.66
N GLY A 292 3.06 0.89 7.80
CA GLY A 292 4.33 0.17 7.64
C GLY A 292 4.33 -1.00 6.65
N TYR A 293 3.24 -1.21 5.91
CA TYR A 293 3.23 -2.01 4.67
C TYR A 293 3.49 -1.13 3.44
N ALA A 294 3.90 -1.71 2.31
CA ALA A 294 4.03 -1.02 1.03
C ALA A 294 2.95 -1.45 0.01
N PRO A 295 2.47 -0.55 -0.88
CA PRO A 295 1.50 -0.90 -1.92
C PRO A 295 2.02 -1.99 -2.86
N GLY A 296 1.21 -3.04 -3.07
CA GLY A 296 1.52 -4.15 -3.98
C GLY A 296 2.46 -5.23 -3.42
N GLN A 297 2.82 -5.17 -2.14
CA GLN A 297 3.72 -6.15 -1.51
C GLN A 297 2.99 -7.40 -1.01
N GLY A 298 1.76 -7.25 -0.52
CA GLY A 298 0.79 -8.35 -0.50
C GLY A 298 0.38 -8.74 -1.93
N GLY A 299 -0.17 -9.95 -2.10
CA GLY A 299 -0.68 -10.38 -3.40
C GLY A 299 -1.94 -9.61 -3.83
N GLU A 300 -2.73 -10.19 -4.75
CA GLU A 300 -4.05 -9.67 -5.19
C GLU A 300 -5.06 -9.44 -4.03
N TYR A 301 -4.71 -9.90 -2.82
CA TYR A 301 -5.36 -9.63 -1.55
C TYR A 301 -4.29 -9.00 -0.65
N GLY A 302 -4.22 -7.67 -0.66
CA GLY A 302 -3.14 -6.89 -0.04
C GLY A 302 -3.14 -6.90 1.49
N SER A 303 -2.37 -5.98 2.06
CA SER A 303 -2.06 -5.79 3.49
C SER A 303 -3.22 -5.40 4.41
N GLU A 304 -4.45 -5.56 3.96
CA GLU A 304 -5.66 -5.27 4.72
C GLU A 304 -6.19 -6.55 5.38
N ALA A 305 -6.40 -6.52 6.70
CA ALA A 305 -7.27 -7.50 7.34
C ALA A 305 -8.72 -7.16 6.96
N ALA A 306 -9.16 -7.70 5.83
CA ALA A 306 -10.48 -7.44 5.26
C ALA A 306 -11.49 -8.54 5.64
N VAL A 307 -12.51 -8.16 6.42
CA VAL A 307 -13.72 -8.98 6.65
C VAL A 307 -14.57 -8.93 5.38
N PRO A 308 -14.59 -10.01 4.57
CA PRO A 308 -14.96 -9.93 3.15
C PRO A 308 -16.45 -9.66 2.93
N ILE A 309 -17.31 -10.18 3.82
CA ILE A 309 -18.71 -9.80 3.91
C ILE A 309 -19.26 -10.12 5.30
N ALA A 310 -20.07 -9.21 5.85
CA ALA A 310 -20.96 -9.45 6.98
C ALA A 310 -22.19 -8.52 6.89
N ARG A 311 -23.21 -8.74 7.71
CA ARG A 311 -24.36 -7.82 7.80
C ARG A 311 -23.88 -6.44 8.26
N VAL A 312 -24.52 -5.37 7.78
CA VAL A 312 -24.11 -3.99 8.10
C VAL A 312 -24.00 -3.74 9.61
N GLY A 313 -24.96 -4.21 10.43
CA GLY A 313 -24.88 -4.12 11.89
C GLY A 313 -23.60 -4.76 12.44
N ARG A 314 -23.39 -6.05 12.17
CA ARG A 314 -22.20 -6.83 12.54
C ARG A 314 -20.87 -6.23 12.06
N VAL A 315 -20.87 -5.52 10.93
CA VAL A 315 -19.70 -4.76 10.45
C VAL A 315 -19.42 -3.54 11.33
N TYR A 316 -20.45 -2.81 11.76
CA TYR A 316 -20.28 -1.69 12.70
C TYR A 316 -19.99 -2.19 14.12
N GLU A 317 -20.65 -3.23 14.61
CA GLU A 317 -20.38 -3.88 15.90
C GLU A 317 -18.87 -4.19 16.04
N LEU A 318 -18.31 -4.93 15.09
CA LEU A 318 -16.88 -5.24 15.03
C LEU A 318 -15.99 -3.99 14.86
N ALA A 319 -16.45 -2.98 14.13
CA ALA A 319 -15.66 -1.76 13.96
C ALA A 319 -15.58 -0.94 15.27
N HIS A 320 -16.65 -0.88 16.06
CA HIS A 320 -16.66 -0.23 17.39
C HIS A 320 -15.85 -1.05 18.42
N GLU A 321 -15.83 -2.38 18.27
CA GLU A 321 -15.03 -3.30 19.08
C GLU A 321 -13.52 -3.19 18.79
N ILE A 322 -13.14 -2.79 17.58
CA ILE A 322 -11.74 -2.49 17.21
C ILE A 322 -11.33 -1.08 17.66
N GLU A 323 -12.16 -0.07 17.37
CA GLU A 323 -11.92 1.35 17.65
C GLU A 323 -13.26 2.02 18.02
N SER A 324 -13.39 2.58 19.23
CA SER A 324 -14.67 3.07 19.76
C SER A 324 -15.06 4.45 19.20
N PHE A 325 -15.82 4.48 18.11
CA PHE A 325 -16.41 5.71 17.54
C PHE A 325 -17.92 5.81 17.77
N GLY A 326 -18.49 7.03 17.75
CA GLY A 326 -19.94 7.27 17.85
C GLY A 326 -20.72 7.12 16.53
N GLU A 327 -22.06 7.17 16.56
CA GLU A 327 -22.91 6.95 15.37
C GLU A 327 -22.71 8.02 14.26
N PRO A 328 -22.21 7.66 13.06
CA PRO A 328 -21.80 8.68 12.07
C PRO A 328 -22.95 9.42 11.35
N SER A 329 -23.19 10.68 11.73
CA SER A 329 -24.23 11.55 11.17
C SER A 329 -23.71 12.46 10.03
N PHE A 330 -23.58 11.89 8.83
CA PHE A 330 -22.94 12.55 7.69
C PHE A 330 -23.67 13.80 7.15
N ARG A 331 -23.02 14.97 7.31
CA ARG A 331 -23.21 16.19 6.49
C ARG A 331 -22.99 15.86 5.00
N ARG A 332 -23.51 16.67 4.07
CA ARG A 332 -23.48 16.36 2.61
C ARG A 332 -23.10 17.59 1.78
N PRO A 333 -22.39 17.41 0.65
CA PRO A 333 -22.03 18.50 -0.25
C PRO A 333 -23.22 19.39 -0.69
N PRO A 334 -22.97 20.65 -1.06
CA PRO A 334 -24.00 21.56 -1.56
C PRO A 334 -24.81 20.98 -2.74
N ARG A 335 -26.12 21.19 -2.75
CA ARG A 335 -27.03 20.59 -3.76
C ARG A 335 -26.66 20.95 -5.20
N ARG A 336 -26.05 22.13 -5.41
CA ARG A 336 -25.59 22.63 -6.73
C ARG A 336 -24.56 21.71 -7.40
N ILE A 337 -23.76 20.98 -6.62
CA ILE A 337 -22.67 20.11 -7.14
C ILE A 337 -23.20 18.89 -7.90
N ARG A 338 -24.48 18.53 -7.74
CA ARG A 338 -25.15 17.56 -8.63
C ARG A 338 -24.98 17.93 -10.11
N TRP A 339 -25.07 19.21 -10.46
CA TRP A 339 -24.89 19.66 -11.85
C TRP A 339 -23.46 19.47 -12.34
N ARG A 340 -22.44 19.68 -11.50
CA ARG A 340 -21.04 19.42 -11.87
C ARG A 340 -20.78 17.93 -12.14
N TYR A 341 -21.40 17.01 -11.39
CA TYR A 341 -21.36 15.58 -11.74
C TYR A 341 -22.12 15.28 -13.04
N ALA A 342 -23.30 15.89 -13.24
CA ALA A 342 -24.08 15.70 -14.48
C ALA A 342 -23.30 16.17 -15.72
N VAL A 343 -22.68 17.36 -15.68
CA VAL A 343 -21.81 17.86 -16.75
C VAL A 343 -20.61 16.94 -16.98
N ARG A 344 -19.93 16.48 -15.91
CA ARG A 344 -18.79 15.55 -16.06
C ARG A 344 -19.21 14.22 -16.70
N TYR A 345 -20.36 13.67 -16.35
CA TYR A 345 -20.85 12.42 -16.94
C TYR A 345 -21.39 12.62 -18.37
N ALA A 346 -22.04 13.74 -18.67
CA ALA A 346 -22.43 14.09 -20.03
C ALA A 346 -21.22 14.27 -20.96
N LEU A 347 -20.12 14.85 -20.46
CA LEU A 347 -18.85 14.96 -21.20
C LEU A 347 -18.25 13.57 -21.50
N VAL A 348 -18.26 12.64 -20.54
CA VAL A 348 -17.82 11.25 -20.78
C VAL A 348 -18.69 10.58 -21.86
N VAL A 349 -20.01 10.78 -21.84
CA VAL A 349 -20.89 10.27 -22.91
C VAL A 349 -20.60 10.92 -24.25
N ALA A 350 -20.36 12.23 -24.30
CA ALA A 350 -19.99 12.93 -25.54
C ALA A 350 -18.66 12.42 -26.13
N VAL A 351 -17.67 12.13 -25.28
CA VAL A 351 -16.41 11.50 -25.72
C VAL A 351 -16.64 10.08 -26.26
N LEU A 352 -17.48 9.28 -25.61
CA LEU A 352 -17.83 7.93 -26.11
C LEU A 352 -18.56 7.98 -27.46
N VAL A 353 -19.46 8.95 -27.67
CA VAL A 353 -20.11 9.18 -28.98
C VAL A 353 -19.09 9.64 -30.03
N GLY A 354 -18.18 10.56 -29.69
CA GLY A 354 -17.13 11.03 -30.59
C GLY A 354 -16.15 9.92 -31.00
N VAL A 355 -15.77 9.05 -30.07
CA VAL A 355 -14.93 7.86 -30.37
C VAL A 355 -15.70 6.86 -31.24
N ALA A 356 -16.97 6.58 -30.95
CA ALA A 356 -17.79 5.69 -31.77
C ALA A 356 -17.96 6.22 -33.20
N PHE A 357 -18.13 7.55 -33.36
CA PHE A 357 -18.20 8.22 -34.66
C PHE A 357 -16.87 8.15 -35.41
N ALA A 358 -15.73 8.36 -34.74
CA ALA A 358 -14.42 8.24 -35.35
C ALA A 358 -14.10 6.80 -35.82
N ILE A 359 -14.53 5.79 -35.06
CA ILE A 359 -14.42 4.37 -35.45
C ILE A 359 -15.30 4.06 -36.65
N ASP A 360 -16.57 4.50 -36.64
CA ASP A 360 -17.50 4.29 -37.76
C ASP A 360 -16.98 4.94 -39.06
N TRP A 361 -16.51 6.18 -38.96
CA TRP A 361 -15.92 6.94 -40.07
C TRP A 361 -14.64 6.29 -40.64
N TYR A 362 -13.78 5.71 -39.79
CA TYR A 362 -12.53 5.10 -40.23
C TYR A 362 -12.69 3.66 -40.75
N VAL A 363 -13.60 2.88 -40.15
CA VAL A 363 -13.78 1.45 -40.47
C VAL A 363 -14.92 1.23 -41.48
N THR A 364 -15.75 2.24 -41.76
CA THR A 364 -16.95 2.16 -42.63
C THR A 364 -17.87 1.01 -42.22
N ALA A 365 -18.18 0.93 -40.92
CA ALA A 365 -18.73 -0.26 -40.28
C ALA A 365 -20.27 -0.25 -40.12
N ASP A 366 -20.96 0.77 -40.67
CA ASP A 366 -22.39 1.05 -40.47
C ASP A 366 -22.80 1.00 -38.98
N LEU A 367 -21.90 1.43 -38.09
CA LEU A 367 -22.11 1.36 -36.65
C LEU A 367 -23.07 2.48 -36.22
N PRO A 368 -24.02 2.19 -35.31
CA PRO A 368 -24.87 3.22 -34.72
C PRO A 368 -24.05 4.04 -33.69
N TRP A 369 -23.16 4.91 -34.18
CA TRP A 369 -22.26 5.75 -33.38
C TRP A 369 -23.00 6.66 -32.40
N TYR A 370 -24.27 6.94 -32.67
CA TYR A 370 -25.16 7.70 -31.80
C TYR A 370 -25.75 6.86 -30.64
N ALA A 371 -25.65 5.53 -30.65
CA ALA A 371 -26.21 4.66 -29.60
C ALA A 371 -25.74 5.01 -28.17
N PRO A 372 -24.47 5.40 -27.91
CA PRO A 372 -24.05 5.83 -26.57
C PRO A 372 -24.77 7.09 -26.06
N THR A 373 -25.42 7.90 -26.92
CA THR A 373 -26.23 9.05 -26.46
C THR A 373 -27.36 8.64 -25.51
N ALA A 374 -27.86 7.41 -25.60
CA ALA A 374 -28.86 6.87 -24.67
C ALA A 374 -28.38 6.89 -23.20
N LEU A 375 -27.06 6.86 -22.96
CA LEU A 375 -26.47 6.98 -21.62
C LEU A 375 -26.73 8.35 -20.97
N LEU A 376 -27.09 9.39 -21.75
CA LEU A 376 -27.51 10.70 -21.20
C LEU A 376 -28.75 10.58 -20.31
N LEU A 377 -29.63 9.59 -20.55
CA LEU A 377 -30.77 9.31 -19.67
C LEU A 377 -30.34 8.82 -18.28
N ALA A 378 -29.19 8.15 -18.19
CA ALA A 378 -28.60 7.69 -16.92
C ALA A 378 -27.78 8.79 -16.21
N VAL A 379 -27.43 9.89 -16.88
CA VAL A 379 -26.59 10.97 -16.30
C VAL A 379 -27.25 11.65 -15.09
N PRO A 380 -28.52 12.12 -15.12
CA PRO A 380 -29.16 12.73 -13.95
C PRO A 380 -29.26 11.82 -12.71
N PRO A 381 -29.72 10.55 -12.78
CA PRO A 381 -29.73 9.67 -11.61
C PRO A 381 -28.31 9.30 -11.15
N ALA A 382 -27.34 9.11 -12.06
CA ALA A 382 -25.95 8.87 -11.70
C ALA A 382 -25.35 10.06 -10.92
N ALA A 383 -25.56 11.28 -11.39
CA ALA A 383 -25.14 12.51 -10.73
C ALA A 383 -25.80 12.69 -9.34
N HIS A 384 -27.09 12.34 -9.21
CA HIS A 384 -27.77 12.35 -7.92
C HIS A 384 -27.19 11.32 -6.95
N LEU A 385 -26.93 10.08 -7.40
CA LEU A 385 -26.33 9.03 -6.57
C LEU A 385 -24.91 9.40 -6.14
N LYS A 386 -24.09 9.95 -7.04
CA LYS A 386 -22.73 10.44 -6.75
C LYS A 386 -22.73 11.48 -5.63
N TRP A 387 -23.68 12.42 -5.69
CA TRP A 387 -23.91 13.42 -4.64
C TRP A 387 -24.43 12.78 -3.33
N LYS A 388 -25.43 11.90 -3.41
CA LYS A 388 -26.08 11.27 -2.24
C LYS A 388 -25.12 10.40 -1.42
N HIS A 389 -24.16 9.75 -2.07
CA HIS A 389 -23.20 8.89 -1.39
C HIS A 389 -22.03 9.65 -0.75
N ARG A 390 -21.86 10.95 -1.02
CA ARG A 390 -20.83 11.76 -0.35
C ARG A 390 -21.25 12.27 1.03
N GLY A 391 -20.27 12.55 1.88
CA GLY A 391 -20.47 13.16 3.19
C GLY A 391 -19.22 13.20 4.05
N TYR A 392 -19.23 13.99 5.12
CA TYR A 392 -18.33 13.84 6.28
C TYR A 392 -19.13 13.95 7.58
N TRP A 393 -18.58 13.40 8.65
CA TRP A 393 -19.04 13.53 10.02
C TRP A 393 -17.83 13.73 10.93
N LEU A 394 -17.99 14.61 11.91
CA LEU A 394 -16.99 14.92 12.93
C LEU A 394 -17.52 14.38 14.25
N GLY A 395 -17.03 13.20 14.66
CA GLY A 395 -17.29 12.61 15.98
C GLY A 395 -16.42 13.25 17.05
N GLU A 396 -16.45 12.71 18.27
CA GLU A 396 -15.66 13.22 19.39
C GLU A 396 -14.16 12.98 19.16
N ASP A 397 -13.76 11.72 18.89
CA ASP A 397 -12.36 11.34 18.64
C ASP A 397 -12.05 10.94 17.16
N HIS A 398 -13.07 10.87 16.30
CA HIS A 398 -12.94 10.37 14.92
C HIS A 398 -13.56 11.26 13.85
N LEU A 399 -12.83 11.44 12.75
CA LEU A 399 -13.37 11.86 11.46
C LEU A 399 -13.97 10.65 10.75
N ALA A 400 -15.24 10.71 10.32
CA ALA A 400 -15.77 9.76 9.35
C ALA A 400 -16.07 10.44 8.00
N THR A 401 -15.41 10.02 6.93
CA THR A 401 -15.75 10.47 5.57
C THR A 401 -16.50 9.39 4.81
N ARG A 402 -17.39 9.80 3.89
CA ARG A 402 -18.17 8.89 3.06
C ARG A 402 -18.06 9.28 1.60
N ASN A 403 -17.72 8.32 0.76
CA ASN A 403 -17.53 8.50 -0.68
C ASN A 403 -18.12 7.33 -1.48
N GLY A 404 -18.08 7.44 -2.80
CA GLY A 404 -18.43 6.34 -3.69
C GLY A 404 -19.12 6.75 -4.99
N PHE A 405 -19.65 5.74 -5.69
CA PHE A 405 -20.70 5.86 -6.70
C PHE A 405 -21.54 4.59 -6.71
N TRP A 406 -21.05 3.52 -7.34
CA TRP A 406 -21.57 2.16 -7.20
C TRP A 406 -21.18 1.57 -5.84
N SER A 407 -19.88 1.29 -5.66
CA SER A 407 -19.30 1.08 -4.34
C SER A 407 -19.37 2.38 -3.54
N ARG A 408 -19.76 2.26 -2.27
CA ARG A 408 -19.77 3.31 -1.26
C ARG A 408 -18.77 2.90 -0.18
N SER A 409 -17.86 3.79 0.19
CA SER A 409 -16.97 3.64 1.34
C SER A 409 -17.36 4.64 2.41
N VAL A 410 -17.35 4.19 3.66
CA VAL A 410 -17.21 5.00 4.88
C VAL A 410 -15.81 4.72 5.41
N ARG A 411 -15.03 5.76 5.69
CA ARG A 411 -13.72 5.66 6.35
C ARG A 411 -13.80 6.36 7.69
N VAL A 412 -13.43 5.67 8.75
CA VAL A 412 -13.28 6.22 10.10
C VAL A 412 -11.79 6.34 10.38
N VAL A 413 -11.35 7.54 10.74
CA VAL A 413 -9.96 7.90 11.05
C VAL A 413 -9.95 8.59 12.41
N PRO A 414 -9.23 8.08 13.43
CA PRO A 414 -9.05 8.78 14.70
C PRO A 414 -8.22 10.04 14.50
N TYR A 415 -8.53 11.15 15.17
CA TYR A 415 -7.81 12.41 14.93
C TYR A 415 -6.30 12.27 15.17
N TYR A 416 -5.88 11.52 16.19
CA TYR A 416 -4.46 11.24 16.49
C TYR A 416 -3.71 10.41 15.43
N ARG A 417 -4.38 9.94 14.36
CA ARG A 417 -3.77 9.27 13.19
C ARG A 417 -3.53 10.19 12.01
N ILE A 418 -4.20 11.35 11.96
CA ILE A 418 -4.07 12.30 10.87
C ILE A 418 -2.64 12.86 10.87
N GLN A 419 -1.93 12.71 9.73
CA GLN A 419 -0.58 13.23 9.56
C GLN A 419 -0.62 14.61 8.88
N ASN A 420 -1.38 14.73 7.80
CA ASN A 420 -1.58 15.98 7.06
C ASN A 420 -3.08 16.23 6.85
N VAL A 421 -3.45 17.51 6.82
CA VAL A 421 -4.76 17.95 6.30
C VAL A 421 -4.48 18.69 4.99
N ILE A 422 -5.04 18.21 3.89
CA ILE A 422 -4.71 18.69 2.54
C ILE A 422 -5.96 19.23 1.86
N ASP A 423 -6.00 20.54 1.62
CA ASP A 423 -6.99 21.16 0.74
C ASP A 423 -6.58 21.03 -0.74
N SER A 424 -7.48 20.47 -1.55
CA SER A 424 -7.26 20.24 -2.98
C SER A 424 -8.39 20.81 -3.86
N ARG A 425 -8.04 21.79 -4.71
CA ARG A 425 -8.98 22.56 -5.55
C ARG A 425 -8.55 22.61 -7.02
N THR A 426 -9.08 21.68 -7.83
CA THR A 426 -9.00 21.73 -9.30
C THR A 426 -9.64 23.01 -9.87
N VAL A 427 -9.29 23.38 -11.11
CA VAL A 427 -9.86 24.56 -11.81
C VAL A 427 -11.40 24.53 -11.81
N PHE A 428 -11.99 23.35 -12.04
CA PHE A 428 -13.45 23.16 -12.01
C PHE A 428 -14.05 23.22 -10.60
N GLN A 429 -13.29 22.95 -9.54
CA GLN A 429 -13.73 23.14 -8.16
C GLN A 429 -13.79 24.63 -7.80
N ARG A 430 -12.72 25.37 -8.11
CA ARG A 430 -12.64 26.83 -7.95
C ARG A 430 -13.81 27.54 -8.64
N ARG A 431 -14.14 27.15 -9.89
CA ARG A 431 -15.24 27.76 -10.66
C ARG A 431 -16.67 27.51 -10.10
N TRP A 432 -16.83 26.55 -9.18
CA TRP A 432 -18.10 26.19 -8.52
C TRP A 432 -18.13 26.56 -7.01
N SER A 433 -17.12 27.31 -6.54
CA SER A 433 -16.87 27.66 -5.13
C SER A 433 -16.90 26.45 -4.20
N VAL A 434 -16.18 25.38 -4.56
CA VAL A 434 -16.03 24.20 -3.71
C VAL A 434 -14.59 23.69 -3.66
N ALA A 435 -14.31 22.85 -2.67
CA ALA A 435 -12.99 22.31 -2.38
C ALA A 435 -13.06 20.85 -1.89
N THR A 436 -11.91 20.25 -1.60
CA THR A 436 -11.79 18.90 -1.02
C THR A 436 -10.75 18.92 0.08
N VAL A 437 -11.18 18.67 1.32
CA VAL A 437 -10.26 18.35 2.42
C VAL A 437 -9.95 16.86 2.38
N ILE A 438 -8.68 16.51 2.51
CA ILE A 438 -8.19 15.14 2.67
C ILE A 438 -7.50 15.05 4.03
N ALA A 439 -7.93 14.12 4.87
CA ALA A 439 -7.20 13.73 6.07
C ALA A 439 -6.31 12.54 5.71
N ASP A 440 -5.02 12.82 5.58
CA ASP A 440 -3.94 11.90 5.22
C ASP A 440 -3.45 11.14 6.45
N THR A 441 -3.02 9.89 6.27
CA THR A 441 -2.62 8.97 7.36
C THR A 441 -1.38 8.17 6.97
N ALA A 442 -0.70 7.59 7.96
CA ALA A 442 0.47 6.73 7.73
C ALA A 442 0.15 5.33 7.14
N GLY A 443 -1.06 5.14 6.58
CA GLY A 443 -1.50 3.92 5.91
C GLY A 443 -1.07 3.84 4.46
N THR A 444 -1.29 2.68 3.82
CA THR A 444 -0.99 2.49 2.38
C THR A 444 -1.93 3.23 1.44
N GLY A 445 -3.09 3.70 1.93
CA GLY A 445 -4.14 4.32 1.13
C GLY A 445 -3.76 5.68 0.56
N SER A 446 -2.93 6.44 1.26
CA SER A 446 -2.44 7.78 0.86
C SER A 446 -1.57 7.73 -0.39
N LEU A 447 -0.68 6.75 -0.45
CA LEU A 447 0.19 6.45 -1.60
C LEU A 447 -0.60 6.11 -2.88
N VAL A 448 -1.90 5.82 -2.77
CA VAL A 448 -2.81 5.52 -3.90
C VAL A 448 -3.92 6.57 -4.02
N GLY A 449 -3.81 7.71 -3.33
CA GLY A 449 -4.78 8.82 -3.36
C GLY A 449 -6.17 8.41 -2.88
N SER A 450 -6.23 7.56 -1.86
CA SER A 450 -7.43 6.83 -1.46
C SER A 450 -7.80 7.03 0.00
N ASP A 451 -7.55 8.22 0.54
CA ASP A 451 -7.71 8.58 1.96
C ASP A 451 -9.15 8.85 2.42
N ALA A 452 -9.27 9.34 3.66
CA ALA A 452 -10.49 9.93 4.19
C ALA A 452 -10.68 11.37 3.68
N ALA A 453 -11.49 11.55 2.63
CA ALA A 453 -11.68 12.85 1.97
C ALA A 453 -13.12 13.39 2.05
N ALA A 454 -13.27 14.64 2.48
CA ALA A 454 -14.51 15.41 2.40
C ALA A 454 -14.58 16.14 1.03
N VAL A 455 -15.15 15.47 0.03
CA VAL A 455 -15.00 15.87 -1.39
C VAL A 455 -16.13 16.74 -1.92
N ASP A 456 -15.77 17.90 -2.49
CA ASP A 456 -16.64 18.89 -3.16
C ASP A 456 -17.61 19.64 -2.21
N PHE A 457 -17.13 20.05 -1.04
CA PHE A 457 -17.84 20.89 -0.06
C PHE A 457 -17.64 22.40 -0.31
N ASP A 458 -18.48 23.25 0.28
CA ASP A 458 -18.35 24.72 0.17
C ASP A 458 -16.99 25.19 0.68
N VAL A 459 -16.43 26.27 0.09
CA VAL A 459 -15.08 26.74 0.44
C VAL A 459 -14.97 27.14 1.91
N ASP A 460 -16.00 27.82 2.44
CA ASP A 460 -16.01 28.30 3.82
C ASP A 460 -16.15 27.12 4.80
N GLU A 461 -17.04 26.16 4.48
CA GLU A 461 -17.18 24.89 5.22
C GLU A 461 -15.89 24.04 5.18
N VAL A 462 -15.07 24.17 4.13
CA VAL A 462 -13.76 23.52 4.03
C VAL A 462 -12.73 24.17 4.94
N VAL A 463 -12.71 25.50 5.07
CA VAL A 463 -11.81 26.20 6.00
C VAL A 463 -12.22 25.92 7.46
N GLU A 464 -13.52 25.91 7.76
CA GLU A 464 -14.04 25.46 9.06
C GLU A 464 -13.61 24.01 9.39
N LEU A 465 -13.71 23.10 8.41
CA LEU A 465 -13.33 21.70 8.58
C LEU A 465 -11.81 21.53 8.76
N GLU A 466 -10.99 22.26 8.00
CA GLU A 466 -9.53 22.23 8.11
C GLU A 466 -9.06 22.68 9.49
N ALA A 467 -9.58 23.82 9.99
CA ALA A 467 -9.30 24.29 11.34
C ALA A 467 -9.76 23.29 12.41
N ALA A 468 -11.00 22.78 12.30
CA ALA A 468 -11.53 21.81 13.25
C ALA A 468 -10.75 20.48 13.27
N LEU A 469 -10.17 20.04 12.15
CA LEU A 469 -9.29 18.88 12.11
C LEU A 469 -7.94 19.18 12.77
N GLY A 470 -7.36 20.36 12.56
CA GLY A 470 -6.11 20.79 13.20
C GLY A 470 -6.23 20.89 14.72
N ASP A 471 -7.29 21.52 15.22
CA ASP A 471 -7.55 21.66 16.66
C ASP A 471 -7.73 20.29 17.33
N ARG A 472 -8.48 19.38 16.71
CA ARG A 472 -8.77 18.05 17.25
C ARG A 472 -7.59 17.09 17.15
N LEU A 473 -6.76 17.21 16.12
CA LEU A 473 -5.46 16.54 16.04
C LEU A 473 -4.56 16.98 17.22
N GLN A 474 -4.47 18.28 17.48
CA GLN A 474 -3.69 18.78 18.61
C GLN A 474 -4.25 18.33 19.96
N GLN A 475 -5.57 18.37 20.14
CA GLN A 475 -6.21 17.88 21.36
C GLN A 475 -5.94 16.38 21.57
N ALA A 476 -6.26 15.53 20.59
CA ALA A 476 -6.07 14.08 20.72
C ALA A 476 -4.59 13.68 20.92
N ILE A 477 -3.63 14.51 20.49
CA ILE A 477 -2.20 14.32 20.83
C ILE A 477 -1.88 14.69 22.29
N ARG A 478 -2.52 15.72 22.87
CA ARG A 478 -2.36 16.09 24.28
C ARG A 478 -3.00 15.04 25.19
N ASP A 479 -4.28 14.74 24.95
CA ASP A 479 -5.06 13.77 25.72
C ASP A 479 -4.36 12.39 25.73
N ARG A 480 -3.77 11.98 24.59
CA ARG A 480 -2.97 10.75 24.50
C ARG A 480 -1.64 10.83 25.27
N ARG A 481 -0.91 11.96 25.24
CA ARG A 481 0.31 12.14 26.06
C ARG A 481 0.00 12.10 27.56
N GLU A 482 -1.05 12.80 27.99
CA GLU A 482 -1.49 12.83 29.38
C GLU A 482 -1.92 11.44 29.86
N SER A 483 -2.61 10.66 29.02
CA SER A 483 -2.92 9.26 29.35
C SER A 483 -1.66 8.41 29.57
N THR A 484 -0.58 8.64 28.81
CA THR A 484 0.70 7.94 29.00
C THR A 484 1.41 8.33 30.29
N THR A 485 1.55 9.63 30.59
CA THR A 485 2.23 10.07 31.83
C THR A 485 1.40 9.87 33.09
N SER A 486 0.07 9.74 32.99
CA SER A 486 -0.80 9.48 34.16
C SER A 486 -0.55 8.13 34.84
N PHE A 487 0.11 7.18 34.16
CA PHE A 487 0.41 5.85 34.67
C PHE A 487 1.67 5.80 35.55
N GLU A 488 2.60 6.77 35.42
CA GLU A 488 3.88 6.80 36.15
C GLU A 488 3.81 7.36 37.60
N TRP A 489 2.65 7.84 38.06
CA TRP A 489 2.54 8.66 39.29
C TRP A 489 1.60 8.14 40.38
N PHE A 490 1.49 6.81 40.56
CA PHE A 490 0.64 6.21 41.62
C PHE A 490 1.24 5.04 42.46
N ASP A 491 2.54 5.08 42.71
CA ASP A 491 3.18 4.67 43.99
C ASP A 491 4.47 5.53 44.10
N ASP A 492 4.98 5.95 45.25
CA ASP A 492 4.83 5.44 46.62
C ASP A 492 4.53 6.59 47.62
N SER A 493 3.70 6.31 48.63
CA SER A 493 3.56 7.17 49.82
C SER A 493 3.28 6.36 51.10
N ARG A 494 4.15 5.40 51.42
CA ARG A 494 4.14 4.70 52.72
C ARG A 494 5.51 4.70 53.43
N ASP A 495 5.44 4.91 54.73
CA ASP A 495 6.40 4.48 55.75
C ASP A 495 7.87 4.97 55.62
N ALA A 496 8.09 6.27 55.89
CA ALA A 496 9.43 6.86 56.09
C ALA A 496 9.81 7.07 57.58
N ASP A 497 9.31 6.22 58.49
CA ASP A 497 9.79 6.15 59.89
C ASP A 497 10.95 5.13 60.01
N ARG A 498 12.20 5.62 59.98
CA ARG A 498 13.39 4.96 60.53
C ARG A 498 14.61 5.89 60.56
N GLU A 499 15.17 6.07 61.75
CA GLU A 499 16.47 6.73 61.96
C GLU A 499 17.62 5.85 61.46
N GLY A 500 18.65 6.44 60.84
CA GLY A 500 19.77 5.70 60.26
C GLY A 500 20.94 6.60 59.80
N ASP A 501 21.82 6.95 60.73
CA ASP A 501 23.02 7.78 60.52
C ASP A 501 24.07 7.11 59.60
N HIS A 502 24.45 7.77 58.50
CA HIS A 502 25.86 8.08 58.14
C HIS A 502 26.03 8.69 56.72
N GLY A 503 27.08 9.52 56.56
CA GLY A 503 27.71 9.80 55.26
C GLY A 503 27.48 11.21 54.70
N LYS A 504 28.51 12.07 54.73
CA LYS A 504 28.53 13.35 53.99
C LYS A 504 29.18 13.18 52.62
N THR A 505 28.52 13.70 51.59
CA THR A 505 29.15 14.25 50.37
C THR A 505 28.40 15.51 49.97
N ASP A 506 29.13 16.61 49.74
CA ASP A 506 28.54 17.88 49.33
C ASP A 506 28.19 17.86 47.83
N GLU A 507 26.90 17.71 47.50
CA GLU A 507 26.38 18.02 46.17
C GLU A 507 25.55 19.30 46.19
N LYS A 508 25.74 20.15 45.17
CA LYS A 508 25.06 21.43 45.07
C LYS A 508 23.57 21.22 44.80
N ARG A 509 22.72 21.74 45.68
CA ARG A 509 21.32 22.00 45.35
C ARG A 509 21.28 22.96 44.15
N VAL A 510 20.78 22.47 43.02
CA VAL A 510 20.42 23.30 41.87
C VAL A 510 18.99 23.77 42.10
N ASP A 511 18.80 25.07 42.30
CA ASP A 511 17.46 25.64 42.39
C ASP A 511 16.85 25.68 40.97
N VAL A 512 15.80 24.87 40.76
CA VAL A 512 15.09 24.76 39.48
C VAL A 512 14.07 25.90 39.38
N PRO A 513 14.06 26.72 38.31
CA PRO A 513 13.02 27.71 38.07
C PRO A 513 11.65 27.06 37.80
N ASP A 514 10.59 27.73 38.24
CA ASP A 514 9.19 27.27 38.20
C ASP A 514 8.57 27.24 36.78
N ASP A 515 9.39 27.27 35.72
CA ASP A 515 8.99 27.20 34.30
C ASP A 515 9.23 25.83 33.65
N GLY A 516 9.93 24.92 34.34
CA GLY A 516 10.13 23.53 33.92
C GLY A 516 11.06 23.30 32.73
N VAL A 517 11.76 24.34 32.22
CA VAL A 517 12.61 24.21 31.02
C VAL A 517 14.08 23.99 31.41
N VAL A 518 14.47 22.72 31.57
CA VAL A 518 15.89 22.36 31.74
C VAL A 518 16.66 22.65 30.45
N ARG A 519 17.47 23.72 30.48
CA ARG A 519 18.40 24.06 29.39
C ARG A 519 19.78 23.46 29.69
N PRO A 520 20.50 22.89 28.70
CA PRO A 520 21.84 22.38 28.92
C PRO A 520 22.82 23.52 29.23
N ASP A 521 23.63 23.35 30.28
CA ASP A 521 24.68 24.29 30.66
C ASP A 521 25.91 24.13 29.75
N LEU A 522 26.04 25.03 28.77
CA LEU A 522 27.16 25.08 27.83
C LEU A 522 28.36 25.90 28.34
N SER A 523 28.35 26.39 29.60
CA SER A 523 29.41 27.23 30.15
C SER A 523 30.76 26.51 30.35
N THR A 524 30.79 25.18 30.22
CA THR A 524 32.00 24.36 30.38
C THR A 524 32.86 24.24 29.11
N THR A 525 32.34 24.57 27.93
CA THR A 525 33.13 24.62 26.68
C THR A 525 33.71 26.01 26.44
N GLY A 526 34.92 26.26 26.94
CA GLY A 526 35.69 27.48 26.70
C GLY A 526 36.23 27.58 25.27
N ARG A 527 35.33 27.68 24.29
CA ARG A 527 35.63 27.84 22.86
C ARG A 527 35.07 29.16 22.36
N ASP A 528 35.87 29.92 21.63
CA ASP A 528 35.39 31.10 20.91
C ASP A 528 34.66 30.65 19.63
N TYR A 529 33.49 31.24 19.38
CA TYR A 529 32.64 30.93 18.22
C TYR A 529 32.77 31.97 17.09
N SER A 530 33.73 32.90 17.20
CA SER A 530 34.08 33.85 16.13
C SER A 530 35.09 33.30 15.10
N GLU A 531 35.72 32.16 15.37
CA GLU A 531 36.61 31.48 14.41
C GLU A 531 35.82 30.60 13.43
N PRO A 532 36.14 30.60 12.12
CA PRO A 532 35.45 29.79 11.12
C PRO A 532 35.74 28.30 11.25
N ALA A 533 34.78 27.44 10.86
CA ALA A 533 34.89 25.99 11.00
C ALA A 533 36.03 25.39 10.15
N GLU A 534 36.84 24.53 10.78
CA GLU A 534 37.88 23.74 10.10
C GLU A 534 37.23 22.67 9.20
N ARG A 535 37.49 22.77 7.89
CA ARG A 535 37.04 21.81 6.87
C ARG A 535 37.99 20.64 6.76
N VAL A 536 37.48 19.41 6.89
CA VAL A 536 38.26 18.19 6.69
C VAL A 536 37.82 17.52 5.39
N ASP A 537 38.79 17.29 4.50
CA ASP A 537 38.59 16.49 3.30
C ASP A 537 38.67 15.00 3.65
N THR A 538 37.69 14.22 3.19
CA THR A 538 37.64 12.76 3.38
C THR A 538 37.93 11.96 2.10
N GLY A 539 38.24 12.64 0.99
CA GLY A 539 38.64 12.04 -0.29
C GLY A 539 37.50 11.71 -1.25
N GLU A 540 36.24 11.71 -0.78
CA GLU A 540 35.04 11.59 -1.62
C GLU A 540 34.12 12.82 -1.49
N TYR A 541 34.14 13.50 -0.34
CA TYR A 541 33.56 14.82 -0.12
C TYR A 541 34.17 15.47 1.13
N ALA A 542 34.17 16.81 1.18
CA ALA A 542 34.62 17.57 2.35
C ALA A 542 33.48 17.80 3.34
N VAL A 543 33.77 17.70 4.64
CA VAL A 543 32.81 17.90 5.73
C VAL A 543 33.41 18.87 6.75
N ASP A 544 32.62 19.86 7.15
CA ASP A 544 33.02 20.82 8.18
C ASP A 544 32.90 20.16 9.56
N ARG A 545 34.01 20.15 10.31
CA ARG A 545 34.20 19.26 11.47
C ARG A 545 33.26 19.51 12.65
N PHE A 546 32.68 20.71 12.70
CA PHE A 546 31.70 21.17 13.69
C PHE A 546 30.73 22.15 12.99
N PRO A 547 29.56 21.71 12.50
CA PRO A 547 28.58 22.62 11.93
C PRO A 547 27.96 23.52 13.02
N SER A 548 27.70 24.78 12.67
CA SER A 548 27.12 25.79 13.56
C SER A 548 25.64 26.01 13.25
N ASP A 549 24.75 25.50 14.10
CA ASP A 549 23.30 25.63 13.93
C ASP A 549 22.74 26.97 14.43
N ALA A 550 22.14 27.77 13.53
CA ALA A 550 20.83 28.43 13.69
C ALA A 550 20.60 29.55 12.62
N PRO A 551 19.59 29.43 11.75
CA PRO A 551 19.16 30.55 10.90
C PRO A 551 18.18 31.47 11.67
N VAL A 552 18.66 32.65 12.11
CA VAL A 552 17.81 33.67 12.74
C VAL A 552 17.26 34.64 11.68
N PRO A 553 15.93 34.85 11.59
CA PRO A 553 15.36 35.79 10.62
C PRO A 553 15.58 37.24 11.07
N HIS A 554 16.40 37.99 10.34
CA HIS A 554 16.61 39.42 10.60
C HIS A 554 15.35 40.24 10.33
N ARG A 555 15.01 41.09 11.30
CA ARG A 555 13.96 42.12 11.23
C ARG A 555 14.62 43.47 11.49
N SER A 556 14.53 44.40 10.54
CA SER A 556 15.07 45.75 10.68
C SER A 556 13.93 46.78 10.67
N GLU A 557 13.88 47.61 11.71
CA GLU A 557 13.00 48.78 11.77
C GLU A 557 13.80 50.06 11.51
N MET A 558 13.04 51.09 11.13
CA MET A 558 13.42 52.45 10.75
C MET A 558 14.62 53.10 11.46
N GLY A 559 15.41 53.86 10.68
CA GLY A 559 15.20 55.32 10.72
C GLY A 559 16.42 56.24 10.62
N ARG A 560 16.25 57.30 9.80
CA ARG A 560 16.96 58.61 9.79
C ARG A 560 18.40 58.61 9.23
N ASP A 561 18.88 59.68 8.60
CA ASP A 561 18.23 60.96 8.22
C ASP A 561 18.93 61.62 6.99
N ASP A 562 18.36 62.75 6.53
CA ASP A 562 18.97 63.88 5.79
C ASP A 562 19.49 63.73 4.32
N THR A 563 18.87 64.54 3.43
CA THR A 563 19.46 65.37 2.32
C THR A 563 20.30 64.72 1.20
N GLU A 564 20.36 65.21 -0.06
CA GLU A 564 19.80 66.39 -0.76
C GLU A 564 19.77 66.10 -2.29
N ASP A 565 18.91 66.78 -3.06
CA ASP A 565 18.90 66.96 -4.54
C ASP A 565 18.94 65.71 -5.49
N GLY A 566 18.43 65.74 -6.72
CA GLY A 566 17.62 66.72 -7.46
C GLY A 566 17.73 66.52 -8.99
N GLU A 567 16.63 66.68 -9.75
CA GLU A 567 16.57 66.83 -11.24
C GLU A 567 17.14 65.65 -12.09
N ASP A 568 16.92 65.48 -13.41
CA ASP A 568 15.75 65.65 -14.30
C ASP A 568 15.96 64.76 -15.57
N THR A 569 15.06 64.81 -16.57
CA THR A 569 15.13 64.18 -17.94
C THR A 569 15.01 62.63 -17.99
N GLU A 570 14.29 61.97 -18.91
CA GLU A 570 13.93 62.14 -20.34
C GLU A 570 14.97 61.65 -21.37
N ASN A 571 14.46 60.98 -22.43
CA ASN A 571 15.15 60.54 -23.67
C ASN A 571 16.27 59.46 -23.55
N SER A 572 16.64 58.71 -24.62
CA SER A 572 15.93 58.30 -25.86
C SER A 572 16.71 57.21 -26.64
N GLU A 573 16.13 56.79 -27.76
CA GLU A 573 16.75 56.25 -29.00
C GLU A 573 17.07 54.75 -29.12
N ASP A 574 16.67 54.22 -30.27
CA ASP A 574 17.05 52.93 -30.83
C ASP A 574 18.45 53.00 -31.47
N GLY A 575 19.13 51.86 -31.61
CA GLY A 575 20.37 51.71 -32.35
C GLY A 575 20.53 50.27 -32.85
N ASP A 576 20.88 50.10 -34.12
CA ASP A 576 20.81 48.83 -34.86
C ASP A 576 22.20 48.31 -35.30
N ASP A 577 22.24 47.03 -35.71
CA ASP A 577 23.31 46.32 -36.44
C ASP A 577 24.77 46.27 -35.92
N THR A 578 25.38 45.08 -35.98
CA THR A 578 26.82 44.89 -36.31
C THR A 578 27.07 43.47 -36.87
N GLU A 579 27.90 43.35 -37.92
CA GLU A 579 28.21 42.11 -38.65
C GLU A 579 29.59 41.50 -38.28
N ASP A 580 29.80 40.22 -38.65
CA ASP A 580 31.05 39.47 -38.97
C ASP A 580 32.21 39.32 -37.94
N GLY A 581 33.07 38.29 -38.11
CA GLY A 581 34.25 38.13 -37.22
C GLY A 581 35.23 36.92 -37.27
N ASP A 582 35.08 35.91 -38.14
CA ASP A 582 36.16 35.00 -38.67
C ASP A 582 37.04 34.04 -37.79
N ASP A 583 37.78 33.18 -38.53
CA ASP A 583 39.11 32.53 -38.33
C ASP A 583 39.42 31.23 -37.49
N THR A 584 40.08 30.27 -38.19
CA THR A 584 41.14 29.24 -37.83
C THR A 584 40.99 28.28 -36.62
N GLU A 585 41.68 27.12 -36.44
CA GLU A 585 42.50 26.11 -37.21
C GLU A 585 42.52 24.81 -36.32
N ASP A 586 42.99 23.59 -36.65
CA ASP A 586 43.74 22.96 -37.77
C ASP A 586 43.04 21.60 -38.16
N GLY A 587 43.55 20.38 -38.45
CA GLY A 587 44.88 19.71 -38.55
C GLY A 587 44.96 18.40 -37.72
N ASP A 588 45.55 17.26 -38.11
CA ASP A 588 46.00 16.69 -39.41
C ASP A 588 46.25 15.14 -39.26
N ASP A 589 46.70 14.44 -40.31
CA ASP A 589 47.35 13.09 -40.37
C ASP A 589 46.55 11.79 -40.05
N THR A 590 46.80 10.61 -40.66
CA THR A 590 47.13 10.15 -42.05
C THR A 590 46.98 8.59 -42.12
N GLU A 591 46.70 8.02 -43.32
CA GLU A 591 47.11 6.69 -43.91
C GLU A 591 47.15 5.39 -43.04
N ASP A 592 47.12 4.11 -43.48
CA ASP A 592 46.99 3.33 -44.74
C ASP A 592 46.58 1.87 -44.32
N SER A 593 46.20 0.85 -45.11
CA SER A 593 45.81 0.67 -46.53
C SER A 593 45.09 -0.70 -46.72
N GLU A 594 44.72 -1.06 -47.96
CA GLU A 594 44.40 -2.41 -48.51
C GLU A 594 43.29 -3.28 -47.85
N GLY A 595 42.40 -3.98 -48.60
CA GLY A 595 42.16 -3.98 -50.05
C GLY A 595 41.31 -5.18 -50.55
N GLY A 596 40.49 -4.95 -51.60
CA GLY A 596 39.87 -5.96 -52.50
C GLY A 596 38.70 -6.82 -51.97
N ASP A 597 37.82 -7.37 -52.83
CA ASP A 597 37.54 -7.04 -54.24
C ASP A 597 36.20 -7.68 -54.73
N ASP A 598 35.75 -7.29 -55.93
CA ASP A 598 34.60 -7.82 -56.73
C ASP A 598 33.16 -7.72 -56.13
N ALA A 599 32.08 -7.26 -56.80
CA ALA A 599 31.55 -7.41 -58.17
C ALA A 599 30.82 -8.77 -58.41
N ASP A 600 29.72 -8.92 -59.19
CA ASP A 600 28.91 -8.04 -60.07
C ASP A 600 27.46 -8.62 -60.17
N ASP A 601 26.59 -8.02 -61.01
CA ASP A 601 25.29 -8.54 -61.52
C ASP A 601 24.12 -8.63 -60.48
N GLY A 602 22.83 -8.47 -60.83
CA GLY A 602 22.21 -8.27 -62.13
C GLY A 602 20.71 -7.93 -62.08
N SER A 603 20.11 -7.69 -63.25
CA SER A 603 18.67 -7.48 -63.51
C SER A 603 17.82 -8.77 -63.30
N GLU A 604 16.48 -8.82 -63.27
CA GLU A 604 15.41 -8.04 -63.92
C GLU A 604 14.07 -8.03 -63.12
N ARG A 605 13.14 -7.14 -63.51
CA ARG A 605 11.66 -7.30 -63.59
C ARG A 605 10.86 -7.81 -62.37
#